data_AF-A0A9C9GP99-F1
#
_entry.id   AF-A0A9C9GP99-F1
#
_cell.length_a   1.000
_cell.length_b   1.000
_cell.length_c   1.000
_cell.angle_alpha   90.00
_cell.angle_beta   90.00
_cell.angle_gamma   90.00
#
_symmetry.space_group_name_H-M   'P 1'
#
loop_
_entity.id
_entity.type
_entity.pdbx_description
1 polymer ?
#
loop_
_entity_poly.entity_id
_entity_poly.type
_entity_poly.pdbx_seq_one_letter_code
_entity_poly.pdbx_strand_id
1 'polypeptide(L)'
;GLSSGDYVLLNITDTGAGMDEVTKERIFDPFYSTKGDKGTGLGLSQAYGFVARAGGAIKVDSVLSQGTKFSLYFPVCQIDESSNKRVEYSVEKAQRGKESILVVDDEVDLLNVTCEILSRQGYQIFSAEGAKQALDILDKERIDLLLSDIIMPDMDGYELSSIVDEKYSNIKIQLMSGYAGDQSIEHTESELSKNILQKPCRPKKLFKKIRALLDDKG
;
A
#
# COMPACT_ATOMS: atom_id res chain seq x y z
N GLY A 1 -9.40 26.16 8.18
CA GLY A 1 -10.42 26.40 7.14
C GLY A 1 -9.76 26.27 5.77
N LEU A 2 -10.54 25.93 4.74
CA LEU A 2 -10.02 25.85 3.37
C LEU A 2 -9.73 27.25 2.80
N SER A 3 -8.67 27.37 2.00
CA SER A 3 -8.42 28.56 1.19
C SER A 3 -9.51 28.74 0.13
N SER A 4 -9.73 29.96 -0.35
CA SER A 4 -10.62 30.18 -1.49
C SER A 4 -10.02 29.57 -2.76
N GLY A 5 -10.83 28.88 -3.55
CA GLY A 5 -10.41 28.23 -4.79
C GLY A 5 -11.39 27.14 -5.24
N ASP A 6 -11.04 26.46 -6.33
CA ASP A 6 -11.80 25.32 -6.84
C ASP A 6 -11.40 24.04 -6.10
N TYR A 7 -12.40 23.22 -5.76
CA TYR A 7 -12.20 21.95 -5.07
C TYR A 7 -12.95 20.82 -5.77
N VAL A 8 -12.31 19.65 -5.86
CA VAL A 8 -12.98 18.39 -6.17
C VAL A 8 -13.63 17.85 -4.90
N LEU A 9 -14.93 17.53 -4.98
CA LEU A 9 -15.70 16.95 -3.88
C LEU A 9 -15.93 15.45 -4.12
N LEU A 10 -15.42 14.61 -3.22
CA LEU A 10 -15.75 13.19 -3.16
C LEU A 10 -16.73 12.95 -2.00
N ASN A 11 -17.90 12.42 -2.33
CA ASN A 11 -18.91 12.04 -1.34
C ASN A 11 -18.96 10.52 -1.17
N ILE A 12 -18.86 10.06 0.06
CA ILE A 12 -19.07 8.66 0.46
C ILE A 12 -20.28 8.66 1.38
N THR A 13 -21.34 7.94 1.00
CA THR A 13 -22.59 7.89 1.78
C THR A 13 -22.98 6.45 2.03
N ASP A 14 -23.35 6.15 3.28
CA ASP A 14 -23.94 4.90 3.69
C ASP A 14 -25.29 5.13 4.38
N THR A 15 -26.11 4.08 4.45
CA THR A 15 -27.41 4.07 5.14
C THR A 15 -27.35 3.28 6.45
N GLY A 16 -26.19 3.25 7.09
CA GLY A 16 -25.93 2.48 8.31
C GLY A 16 -26.51 3.12 9.57
N ALA A 17 -25.98 2.72 10.73
CA ALA A 17 -26.49 3.14 12.03
C ALA A 17 -26.28 4.64 12.34
N GLY A 18 -25.43 5.34 11.58
CA GLY A 18 -25.06 6.72 11.86
C GLY A 18 -24.27 6.90 13.17
N MET A 19 -24.03 8.15 13.54
CA MET A 19 -23.26 8.55 14.72
C MET A 19 -23.95 9.68 15.47
N ASP A 20 -23.80 9.69 16.81
CA ASP A 20 -24.17 10.82 17.65
C ASP A 20 -23.12 11.94 17.60
N GLU A 21 -23.43 13.10 18.20
CA GLU A 21 -22.52 14.26 18.21
C GLU A 21 -21.18 13.93 18.91
N VAL A 22 -21.23 13.21 20.03
CA VAL A 22 -20.04 12.85 20.81
C VAL A 22 -19.09 11.98 19.98
N THR A 23 -19.64 11.01 19.23
CA THR A 23 -18.87 10.16 18.35
C THR A 23 -18.30 10.97 17.19
N LYS A 24 -19.10 11.83 16.54
CA LYS A 24 -18.65 12.69 15.43
C LYS A 24 -17.48 13.61 15.79
N GLU A 25 -17.41 14.09 17.03
CA GLU A 25 -16.29 14.92 17.48
C GLU A 25 -14.98 14.14 17.62
N ARG A 26 -15.07 12.83 17.89
CA ARG A 26 -13.92 11.98 18.23
C ARG A 26 -13.49 11.01 17.14
N ILE A 27 -14.29 10.81 16.09
CA ILE A 27 -14.00 9.83 15.02
C ILE A 27 -12.67 10.04 14.30
N PHE A 28 -12.09 11.24 14.38
CA PHE A 28 -10.78 11.54 13.80
C PHE A 28 -9.63 11.46 14.80
N ASP A 29 -9.91 11.19 16.08
CA ASP A 29 -8.89 11.00 17.10
C ASP A 29 -8.14 9.69 16.83
N PRO A 30 -6.79 9.70 16.85
CA PRO A 30 -6.01 8.47 16.78
C PRO A 30 -6.43 7.48 17.88
N PHE A 31 -6.56 6.21 17.52
CA PHE A 31 -6.93 5.09 18.40
C PHE A 31 -8.37 5.13 18.94
N TYR A 32 -9.20 6.11 18.56
CA TYR A 32 -10.61 6.09 18.92
C TYR A 32 -11.39 5.08 18.07
N SER A 33 -12.14 4.19 18.73
CA SER A 33 -12.90 3.11 18.09
C SER A 33 -14.16 2.77 18.89
N THR A 34 -15.29 2.64 18.20
CA THR A 34 -16.54 2.09 18.76
C THR A 34 -16.63 0.57 18.60
N LYS A 35 -15.62 -0.07 17.98
CA LYS A 35 -15.57 -1.50 17.68
C LYS A 35 -14.76 -2.33 18.70
N GLY A 36 -14.27 -1.70 19.78
CA GLY A 36 -13.42 -2.34 20.79
C GLY A 36 -12.12 -2.88 20.19
N ASP A 37 -11.66 -4.04 20.69
CA ASP A 37 -10.39 -4.68 20.28
C ASP A 37 -10.32 -5.11 18.81
N LYS A 38 -11.46 -5.07 18.09
CA LYS A 38 -11.53 -5.39 16.65
C LYS A 38 -11.24 -4.20 15.74
N GLY A 39 -11.04 -3.01 16.29
CA GLY A 39 -10.77 -1.80 15.50
C GLY A 39 -9.62 -1.01 16.09
N THR A 40 -8.51 -0.91 15.35
CA THR A 40 -7.31 -0.16 15.74
C THR A 40 -7.56 1.35 15.94
N GLY A 41 -8.70 1.87 15.44
CA GLY A 41 -9.05 3.29 15.55
C GLY A 41 -8.18 4.23 14.70
N LEU A 42 -7.41 3.69 13.75
CA LEU A 42 -6.44 4.47 12.96
C LEU A 42 -6.93 4.85 11.56
N GLY A 43 -8.01 4.25 11.05
CA GLY A 43 -8.43 4.47 9.66
C GLY A 43 -8.83 5.92 9.37
N LEU A 44 -9.75 6.48 10.15
CA LEU A 44 -10.26 7.84 9.93
C LEU A 44 -9.25 8.93 10.30
N SER A 45 -8.43 8.73 11.34
CA SER A 45 -7.35 9.65 11.70
C SER A 45 -6.29 9.73 10.59
N GLN A 46 -5.97 8.60 9.96
CA GLN A 46 -5.11 8.57 8.78
C GLN A 46 -5.76 9.28 7.59
N ALA A 47 -7.03 8.99 7.27
CA ALA A 47 -7.76 9.65 6.19
C ALA A 47 -7.77 11.18 6.36
N TYR A 48 -8.08 11.66 7.58
CA TYR A 48 -8.00 13.07 7.92
C TYR A 48 -6.60 13.64 7.68
N GLY A 49 -5.55 12.96 8.16
CA GLY A 49 -4.17 13.36 7.95
C GLY A 49 -3.78 13.42 6.46
N PHE A 50 -4.22 12.46 5.64
CA PHE A 50 -3.96 12.47 4.19
C PHE A 50 -4.62 13.66 3.50
N VAL A 51 -5.91 13.88 3.77
CA VAL A 51 -6.67 14.96 3.15
C VAL A 51 -6.12 16.32 3.60
N ALA A 52 -5.80 16.49 4.88
CA ALA A 52 -5.20 17.72 5.39
C ALA A 52 -3.82 18.01 4.76
N ARG A 53 -2.95 17.00 4.62
CA ARG A 53 -1.65 17.15 3.94
C ARG A 53 -1.78 17.47 2.45
N ALA A 54 -2.89 17.06 1.82
CA ALA A 54 -3.21 17.42 0.45
C ALA A 54 -3.78 18.85 0.31
N GLY A 55 -3.86 19.63 1.39
CA GLY A 55 -4.51 20.95 1.39
C GLY A 55 -6.04 20.89 1.33
N GLY A 56 -6.60 19.71 1.60
CA GLY A 56 -8.02 19.42 1.59
C GLY A 56 -8.67 19.50 2.96
N ALA A 57 -9.96 19.14 3.01
CA ALA A 57 -10.71 19.00 4.27
C ALA A 57 -11.71 17.86 4.19
N ILE A 58 -12.10 17.32 5.35
CA ILE A 58 -13.18 16.35 5.48
C ILE A 58 -14.32 16.99 6.26
N LYS A 59 -15.54 16.89 5.74
CA LYS A 59 -16.78 17.19 6.46
C LYS A 59 -17.56 15.90 6.67
N VAL A 60 -18.14 15.74 7.86
CA VAL A 60 -18.97 14.58 8.20
C VAL A 60 -20.36 15.05 8.57
N ASP A 61 -21.35 14.52 7.89
CA ASP A 61 -22.76 14.67 8.23
C ASP A 61 -23.27 13.27 8.58
N SER A 62 -23.69 13.04 9.82
CA SER A 62 -24.20 11.74 10.27
C SER A 62 -25.38 11.94 11.21
N VAL A 63 -26.39 11.08 11.07
CA VAL A 63 -27.59 11.06 11.89
C VAL A 63 -27.89 9.63 12.28
N LEU A 64 -28.13 9.40 13.58
CA LEU A 64 -28.49 8.08 14.10
C LEU A 64 -29.65 7.46 13.31
N SER A 65 -29.46 6.20 12.93
CA SER A 65 -30.38 5.37 12.14
C SER A 65 -30.70 5.87 10.73
N GLN A 66 -30.02 6.91 10.23
CA GLN A 66 -30.18 7.40 8.85
C GLN A 66 -28.90 7.24 8.01
N GLY A 67 -27.76 6.95 8.66
CA GLY A 67 -26.48 6.71 8.01
C GLY A 67 -25.51 7.89 8.12
N THR A 68 -24.45 7.84 7.32
CA THR A 68 -23.36 8.82 7.34
C THR A 68 -22.98 9.25 5.94
N LYS A 69 -22.63 10.53 5.80
CA LYS A 69 -22.00 11.11 4.62
C LYS A 69 -20.65 11.74 5.00
N PHE A 70 -19.59 11.23 4.40
CA PHE A 70 -18.28 11.87 4.37
C PHE A 70 -18.13 12.67 3.08
N SER A 71 -17.76 13.94 3.21
CA SER A 71 -17.52 14.86 2.10
C SER A 71 -16.05 15.30 2.14
N LEU A 72 -15.24 14.77 1.21
CA LEU A 72 -13.81 15.04 1.13
C LEU A 72 -13.54 16.08 0.04
N TYR A 73 -12.87 17.16 0.39
CA TYR A 73 -12.53 18.26 -0.49
C TYR A 73 -11.04 18.21 -0.82
N PHE A 74 -10.70 18.26 -2.10
CA PHE A 74 -9.31 18.33 -2.58
C PHE A 74 -9.13 19.55 -3.47
N PRO A 75 -8.10 20.40 -3.25
CA PRO A 75 -7.87 21.56 -4.09
C PRO A 75 -7.62 21.13 -5.53
N VAL A 76 -8.26 21.78 -6.50
CA VAL A 76 -8.00 21.57 -7.91
C VAL A 76 -6.60 22.11 -8.22
N CYS A 77 -5.73 21.23 -8.71
CA CYS A 77 -4.44 21.68 -9.23
C CYS A 77 -4.66 22.22 -10.64
N GLN A 78 -4.40 23.51 -10.86
CA GLN A 78 -4.31 24.06 -12.21
C GLN A 78 -3.05 23.51 -12.87
N ILE A 79 -3.21 22.48 -13.69
CA ILE A 79 -2.14 22.02 -14.56
C ILE A 79 -2.04 23.08 -15.66
N ASP A 80 -0.94 23.83 -15.67
CA ASP A 80 -0.60 24.72 -16.79
C ASP A 80 -0.63 23.87 -18.07
N GLU A 81 -1.44 24.21 -19.09
CA GLU A 81 -1.48 23.42 -20.33
C GLU A 81 -0.13 23.42 -21.06
N SER A 82 0.74 24.41 -20.78
CA SER A 82 2.14 24.43 -21.19
C SER A 82 3.01 23.38 -20.47
N SER A 83 2.56 22.92 -19.30
CA SER A 83 3.04 21.73 -18.60
C SER A 83 2.30 20.46 -18.97
N ASN A 84 1.49 20.47 -20.04
CA ASN A 84 1.08 19.27 -20.79
C ASN A 84 2.27 18.69 -21.58
N LYS A 85 3.45 18.62 -20.95
CA LYS A 85 3.96 17.27 -20.73
C LYS A 85 2.88 16.59 -19.91
N ARG A 86 1.87 16.08 -20.63
CA ARG A 86 1.21 14.83 -20.27
C ARG A 86 2.32 14.09 -19.56
N VAL A 87 2.18 13.76 -18.28
CA VAL A 87 2.94 12.62 -17.83
C VAL A 87 2.29 11.45 -18.60
N GLU A 88 2.46 11.39 -19.94
CA GLU A 88 3.45 10.49 -20.47
C GLU A 88 4.45 10.31 -19.31
N TYR A 89 4.15 9.31 -18.50
CA TYR A 89 5.01 8.18 -18.56
C TYR A 89 5.38 8.03 -20.06
N SER A 90 6.33 8.83 -20.53
CA SER A 90 7.50 8.29 -21.14
C SER A 90 7.95 7.29 -20.09
N VAL A 91 7.27 6.13 -20.09
CA VAL A 91 7.92 4.85 -20.02
C VAL A 91 9.05 5.10 -20.99
N GLU A 92 10.21 5.50 -20.47
CA GLU A 92 11.36 5.94 -21.25
C GLU A 92 11.90 4.72 -22.01
N LYS A 93 11.06 3.99 -22.76
CA LYS A 93 11.25 2.55 -22.97
C LYS A 93 11.92 1.87 -21.76
N ALA A 94 11.58 2.29 -20.54
CA ALA A 94 12.07 1.64 -19.34
C ALA A 94 11.60 0.21 -19.52
N GLN A 95 12.56 -0.70 -19.69
CA GLN A 95 12.35 -2.04 -20.22
C GLN A 95 11.10 -2.61 -19.57
N ARG A 96 10.01 -2.74 -20.34
CA ARG A 96 8.77 -3.33 -19.81
C ARG A 96 9.18 -4.68 -19.30
N GLY A 97 9.02 -4.88 -18.00
CA GLY A 97 9.38 -6.14 -17.42
C GLY A 97 8.49 -7.22 -18.01
N LYS A 98 9.07 -8.34 -18.43
CA LYS A 98 8.34 -9.56 -18.77
C LYS A 98 8.49 -10.61 -17.67
N GLU A 99 9.21 -10.25 -16.61
CA GLU A 99 9.53 -11.09 -15.48
C GLU A 99 8.27 -11.40 -14.66
N SER A 100 8.27 -12.58 -14.05
CA SER A 100 7.23 -13.05 -13.16
C SER A 100 7.51 -12.57 -11.74
N ILE A 101 6.56 -11.85 -11.14
CA ILE A 101 6.64 -11.37 -9.76
C ILE A 101 5.55 -12.04 -8.92
N LEU A 102 5.96 -12.66 -7.82
CA LEU A 102 5.04 -13.12 -6.77
C LEU A 102 4.92 -12.05 -5.69
N VAL A 103 3.71 -11.53 -5.50
CA VAL A 103 3.39 -10.56 -4.45
C VAL A 103 2.72 -11.28 -3.30
N VAL A 104 3.22 -11.10 -2.07
CA VAL A 104 2.70 -11.74 -0.85
C VAL A 104 2.37 -10.68 0.18
N ASP A 105 1.11 -10.61 0.59
CA ASP A 105 0.59 -9.63 1.55
C ASP A 105 -0.74 -10.14 2.12
N ASP A 106 -0.90 -10.18 3.44
CA ASP A 106 -2.13 -10.63 4.10
C ASP A 106 -3.24 -9.56 4.06
N GLU A 107 -2.89 -8.30 3.77
CA GLU A 107 -3.85 -7.24 3.52
C GLU A 107 -4.32 -7.26 2.06
N VAL A 108 -5.41 -7.98 1.79
CA VAL A 108 -5.99 -8.21 0.45
C VAL A 108 -6.14 -6.93 -0.39
N ASP A 109 -6.57 -5.82 0.21
CA ASP A 109 -6.72 -4.55 -0.51
C ASP A 109 -5.37 -3.99 -0.99
N LEU A 110 -4.34 -4.10 -0.15
CA LEU A 110 -2.98 -3.66 -0.48
C LEU A 110 -2.30 -4.59 -1.49
N LEU A 111 -2.53 -5.89 -1.37
CA LEU A 111 -2.13 -6.91 -2.35
C LEU A 111 -2.66 -6.55 -3.74
N ASN A 112 -3.98 -6.33 -3.85
CA ASN A 112 -4.65 -6.03 -5.11
C ASN A 112 -4.11 -4.74 -5.75
N VAL A 113 -3.94 -3.66 -4.97
CA VAL A 113 -3.39 -2.40 -5.45
C VAL A 113 -1.95 -2.58 -5.96
N THR A 114 -1.12 -3.32 -5.23
CA THR A 114 0.27 -3.59 -5.61
C THR A 114 0.34 -4.41 -6.90
N CYS A 115 -0.47 -5.46 -7.01
CA CYS A 115 -0.59 -6.28 -8.21
C CYS A 115 -1.02 -5.46 -9.44
N GLU A 116 -2.01 -4.58 -9.30
CA GLU A 116 -2.49 -3.73 -10.40
C GLU A 116 -1.39 -2.75 -10.86
N ILE A 117 -0.69 -2.13 -9.92
CA ILE A 117 0.39 -1.17 -10.19
C ILE A 117 1.54 -1.85 -10.96
N LEU A 118 1.93 -3.07 -10.58
CA LEU A 118 3.01 -3.81 -11.24
C LEU A 118 2.57 -4.39 -12.59
N SER A 119 1.35 -4.93 -12.69
CA SER A 119 0.80 -5.44 -13.95
C SER A 119 0.77 -4.36 -15.04
N ARG A 120 0.44 -3.12 -14.67
CA ARG A 120 0.46 -1.97 -15.59
C ARG A 120 1.85 -1.64 -16.14
N GLN A 121 2.93 -2.11 -15.50
CA GLN A 121 4.30 -1.97 -16.00
C GLN A 121 4.73 -3.13 -16.91
N GLY A 122 3.88 -4.15 -17.10
CA GLY A 122 4.09 -5.27 -18.01
C GLY A 122 4.50 -6.59 -17.36
N TYR A 123 4.78 -6.59 -16.05
CA TYR A 123 5.15 -7.79 -15.31
C TYR A 123 4.02 -8.83 -15.28
N GLN A 124 4.39 -10.11 -15.26
CA GLN A 124 3.44 -11.18 -14.98
C GLN A 124 3.29 -11.32 -13.47
N ILE A 125 2.09 -11.15 -12.94
CA ILE A 125 1.86 -11.10 -11.49
C ILE A 125 1.17 -12.38 -11.00
N PHE A 126 1.75 -12.94 -9.94
CA PHE A 126 1.13 -13.93 -9.07
C PHE A 126 0.91 -13.29 -7.70
N SER A 127 -0.15 -13.69 -7.00
CA SER A 127 -0.53 -13.11 -5.72
C SER A 127 -0.79 -14.20 -4.69
N ALA A 128 -0.38 -13.95 -3.45
CA ALA A 128 -0.65 -14.80 -2.31
C ALA A 128 -1.02 -13.95 -1.08
N GLU A 129 -2.00 -14.41 -0.31
CA GLU A 129 -2.45 -13.77 0.93
C GLU A 129 -1.61 -14.18 2.15
N GLY A 130 -0.54 -14.96 1.94
CA GLY A 130 0.35 -15.42 2.99
C GLY A 130 1.37 -16.43 2.49
N ALA A 131 2.34 -16.74 3.34
CA ALA A 131 3.52 -17.52 2.98
C ALA A 131 3.21 -18.93 2.47
N LYS A 132 2.22 -19.62 3.04
CA LYS A 132 1.84 -20.97 2.60
C LYS A 132 1.38 -21.00 1.14
N GLN A 133 0.50 -20.07 0.76
CA GLN A 133 0.04 -19.95 -0.62
C GLN A 133 1.19 -19.53 -1.55
N ALA A 134 2.10 -18.68 -1.07
CA ALA A 134 3.29 -18.29 -1.82
C ALA A 134 4.16 -19.51 -2.15
N LEU A 135 4.42 -20.39 -1.19
CA LEU A 135 5.18 -21.63 -1.39
C LEU A 135 4.47 -22.58 -2.38
N ASP A 136 3.15 -22.71 -2.29
CA ASP A 136 2.36 -23.52 -3.24
C ASP A 136 2.45 -23.01 -4.69
N ILE A 137 2.59 -21.70 -4.87
CA ILE A 137 2.79 -21.06 -6.18
C ILE A 137 4.23 -21.28 -6.66
N LEU A 138 5.22 -21.10 -5.79
CA LEU A 138 6.65 -21.29 -6.10
C LEU A 138 6.97 -22.72 -6.53
N ASP A 139 6.21 -23.71 -6.06
CA ASP A 139 6.35 -25.11 -6.50
C ASP A 139 5.82 -25.38 -7.92
N LYS A 140 5.00 -24.48 -8.48
CA LYS A 140 4.30 -24.69 -9.76
C LYS A 140 4.74 -23.73 -10.85
N GLU A 141 5.11 -22.52 -10.46
CA GLU A 141 5.31 -21.39 -11.36
C GLU A 141 6.76 -20.92 -11.31
N ARG A 142 7.26 -20.45 -12.45
CA ARG A 142 8.57 -19.81 -12.51
C ARG A 142 8.43 -18.35 -12.10
N ILE A 143 9.02 -18.01 -10.96
CA ILE A 143 9.06 -16.65 -10.41
C ILE A 143 10.49 -16.10 -10.53
N ASP A 144 10.61 -14.84 -10.94
CA ASP A 144 11.90 -14.14 -11.03
C ASP A 144 12.14 -13.25 -9.80
N LEU A 145 11.06 -12.72 -9.18
CA LEU A 145 11.15 -11.92 -7.97
C LEU A 145 9.98 -12.20 -7.00
N LEU A 146 10.33 -12.37 -5.73
CA LEU A 146 9.41 -12.36 -4.60
C LEU A 146 9.34 -10.96 -4.00
N LEU A 147 8.14 -10.39 -3.94
CA LEU A 147 7.82 -9.17 -3.22
C LEU A 147 6.92 -9.53 -2.04
N SER A 148 7.45 -9.54 -0.81
CA SER A 148 6.71 -10.00 0.37
C SER A 148 6.56 -8.89 1.40
N ASP A 149 5.40 -8.80 2.04
CA ASP A 149 5.32 -8.16 3.36
C ASP A 149 6.14 -8.94 4.39
N ILE A 150 6.61 -8.22 5.41
CA ILE A 150 7.30 -8.81 6.55
C ILE A 150 6.30 -9.31 7.58
N ILE A 151 5.26 -8.54 7.89
CA ILE A 151 4.35 -8.83 8.99
C ILE A 151 3.16 -9.60 8.45
N MET A 152 3.26 -10.93 8.49
CA MET A 152 2.19 -11.83 8.07
C MET A 152 1.88 -12.85 9.18
N PRO A 153 0.64 -13.36 9.27
CA PRO A 153 0.29 -14.42 10.21
C PRO A 153 0.96 -15.76 9.84
N ASP A 154 1.12 -16.61 10.86
CA ASP A 154 1.71 -17.96 10.82
C ASP A 154 3.19 -18.05 10.43
N MET A 155 3.59 -17.41 9.33
CA MET A 155 4.98 -17.35 8.86
C MET A 155 5.25 -15.95 8.30
N ASP A 156 6.29 -15.32 8.84
CA ASP A 156 6.63 -13.94 8.48
C ASP A 156 7.44 -13.85 7.17
N GLY A 157 7.64 -12.63 6.67
CA GLY A 157 8.38 -12.42 5.43
C GLY A 157 9.86 -12.80 5.50
N TYR A 158 10.48 -12.79 6.69
CA TYR A 158 11.86 -13.21 6.86
C TYR A 158 11.99 -14.73 6.78
N GLU A 159 11.10 -15.46 7.45
CA GLU A 159 11.03 -16.91 7.38
C GLU A 159 10.74 -17.39 5.95
N LEU A 160 9.76 -16.78 5.28
CA LEU A 160 9.47 -17.06 3.87
C LEU A 160 10.69 -16.78 2.99
N SER A 161 11.35 -15.63 3.16
CA SER A 161 12.54 -15.30 2.37
C SER A 161 13.69 -16.26 2.58
N SER A 162 13.88 -16.78 3.80
CA SER A 162 14.93 -17.74 4.11
C SER A 162 14.67 -19.07 3.40
N ILE A 163 13.43 -19.57 3.44
CA ILE A 163 13.03 -20.77 2.69
C ILE A 163 13.23 -20.57 1.18
N VAL A 164 12.93 -19.38 0.69
CA VAL A 164 13.04 -19.05 -0.74
C VAL A 164 14.50 -19.01 -1.18
N ASP A 165 15.37 -18.39 -0.39
CA ASP A 165 16.82 -18.31 -0.66
C ASP A 165 17.47 -19.70 -0.65
N GLU A 166 17.07 -20.57 0.30
CA GLU A 166 17.58 -21.94 0.39
C GLU A 166 17.09 -22.85 -0.76
N LYS A 167 15.80 -22.78 -1.12
CA LYS A 167 15.17 -23.71 -2.08
C LYS A 167 15.16 -23.20 -3.52
N TYR A 168 15.19 -21.88 -3.73
CA TYR A 168 15.03 -21.23 -5.04
C TYR A 168 16.07 -20.13 -5.26
N SER A 169 17.34 -20.52 -5.30
CA SER A 169 18.52 -19.64 -5.36
C SER A 169 18.60 -18.60 -6.50
N ASN A 170 17.68 -18.64 -7.48
CA ASN A 170 17.63 -17.69 -8.59
C ASN A 170 16.54 -16.61 -8.43
N ILE A 171 15.73 -16.68 -7.37
CA ILE A 171 14.64 -15.72 -7.13
C ILE A 171 15.21 -14.51 -6.40
N LYS A 172 15.00 -13.31 -6.96
CA LYS A 172 15.33 -12.06 -6.27
C LYS A 172 14.28 -11.79 -5.18
N ILE A 173 14.69 -11.27 -4.04
CA ILE A 173 13.78 -11.04 -2.90
C ILE A 173 13.74 -9.55 -2.56
N GLN A 174 12.53 -9.00 -2.45
CA GLN A 174 12.26 -7.66 -1.96
C GLN A 174 11.25 -7.73 -0.81
N LEU A 175 11.70 -7.39 0.40
CA LEU A 175 10.83 -7.30 1.57
C LEU A 175 10.22 -5.91 1.70
N MET A 176 9.02 -5.84 2.25
CA MET A 176 8.29 -4.61 2.53
C MET A 176 7.80 -4.57 4.00
N SER A 177 7.71 -3.39 4.59
CA SER A 177 7.20 -3.22 5.97
C SER A 177 6.37 -1.95 6.15
N GLY A 178 5.21 -2.07 6.80
CA GLY A 178 4.34 -0.94 7.16
C GLY A 178 4.70 -0.25 8.47
N TYR A 179 5.56 -0.84 9.32
CA TYR A 179 5.86 -0.29 10.64
C TYR A 179 7.18 0.50 10.62
N ALA A 180 7.08 1.80 10.85
CA ALA A 180 8.18 2.75 10.75
C ALA A 180 9.19 2.72 11.92
N GLY A 181 9.18 1.71 12.78
CA GLY A 181 9.93 1.84 14.03
C GLY A 181 9.97 0.63 14.93
N ASP A 182 10.19 -0.58 14.40
CA ASP A 182 10.71 -1.63 15.26
C ASP A 182 12.20 -1.87 15.01
N GLN A 183 12.96 -1.73 16.09
CA GLN A 183 14.40 -1.95 16.16
C GLN A 183 14.73 -3.45 16.28
N SER A 184 13.79 -4.33 15.93
CA SER A 184 14.03 -5.77 15.72
C SER A 184 14.85 -6.07 14.45
N ILE A 185 15.55 -5.06 13.91
CA ILE A 185 16.54 -5.16 12.83
C ILE A 185 17.85 -5.81 13.34
N GLU A 186 18.03 -5.98 14.66
CA GLU A 186 19.30 -6.45 15.24
C GLU A 186 19.61 -7.95 15.11
N HIS A 187 18.69 -8.79 14.59
CA HIS A 187 18.90 -10.24 14.63
C HIS A 187 19.07 -10.97 13.28
N THR A 188 19.09 -10.25 12.16
CA THR A 188 19.35 -10.90 10.86
C THR A 188 20.41 -10.12 10.07
N GLU A 189 21.68 -10.51 10.22
CA GLU A 189 22.85 -10.02 9.45
C GLU A 189 22.80 -10.36 7.94
N SER A 190 21.61 -10.68 7.40
CA SER A 190 21.42 -10.97 5.98
C SER A 190 21.37 -9.67 5.16
N GLU A 191 21.95 -9.68 3.96
CA GLU A 191 21.81 -8.58 2.98
C GLU A 191 20.34 -8.20 2.69
N LEU A 192 19.41 -9.13 2.95
CA LEU A 192 17.96 -8.92 2.82
C LEU A 192 17.41 -7.88 3.80
N SER A 193 17.95 -7.77 5.01
CA SER A 193 17.49 -6.80 6.02
C SER A 193 17.91 -5.36 5.69
N LYS A 194 18.95 -5.18 4.87
CA LYS A 194 19.46 -3.86 4.45
C LYS A 194 18.64 -3.20 3.34
N ASN A 195 17.76 -3.93 2.66
CA ASN A 195 17.07 -3.47 1.44
C ASN A 195 15.53 -3.41 1.56
N ILE A 196 14.98 -3.20 2.75
CA ILE A 196 13.53 -3.18 3.00
C ILE A 196 12.85 -1.94 2.36
N LEU A 197 11.69 -2.15 1.72
CA LEU A 197 10.82 -1.09 1.22
C LEU A 197 9.73 -0.73 2.22
N GLN A 198 9.78 0.48 2.76
CA GLN A 198 8.75 0.97 3.66
C GLN A 198 7.41 1.21 2.94
N LYS A 199 6.33 0.63 3.47
CA LYS A 199 4.94 0.88 3.11
C LYS A 199 4.38 2.07 3.94
N PRO A 200 3.50 2.90 3.36
CA PRO A 200 3.15 2.94 1.94
C PRO A 200 4.31 3.48 1.10
N CYS A 201 4.62 2.82 -0.01
CA CYS A 201 5.67 3.27 -0.92
C CYS A 201 5.09 3.93 -2.17
N ARG A 202 5.76 4.98 -2.68
CA ARG A 202 5.37 5.59 -3.96
C ARG A 202 5.66 4.61 -5.11
N PRO A 203 4.78 4.45 -6.11
CA PRO A 203 4.98 3.53 -7.23
C PRO A 203 6.34 3.69 -7.92
N LYS A 204 6.79 4.94 -8.14
CA LYS A 204 8.11 5.22 -8.73
C LYS A 204 9.28 4.63 -7.91
N LYS A 205 9.18 4.61 -6.57
CA LYS A 205 10.20 4.02 -5.68
C LYS A 205 10.18 2.49 -5.77
N LEU A 206 8.97 1.90 -5.78
CA LEU A 206 8.77 0.46 -5.95
C LEU A 206 9.40 -0.04 -7.26
N PHE A 207 9.04 0.58 -8.39
CA PHE A 207 9.55 0.19 -9.70
C PHE A 207 11.07 0.31 -9.80
N LYS A 208 11.64 1.41 -9.29
CA LYS A 208 13.08 1.60 -9.31
C LYS A 208 13.81 0.49 -8.54
N LYS A 209 13.26 0.06 -7.40
CA LYS A 209 13.86 -1.01 -6.60
C LYS A 209 13.72 -2.38 -7.25
N ILE A 210 12.52 -2.71 -7.75
CA ILE A 210 12.28 -3.97 -8.46
C ILE A 210 13.17 -4.09 -9.70
N ARG A 211 13.24 -3.04 -10.54
CA ARG A 211 14.10 -3.05 -11.73
C ARG A 211 15.57 -3.19 -11.38
N ALA A 212 16.05 -2.49 -10.35
CA ALA A 212 17.43 -2.61 -9.89
C ALA A 212 17.78 -4.04 -9.44
N LEU A 213 16.87 -4.72 -8.73
CA LEU A 213 17.07 -6.12 -8.32
C LEU A 213 17.06 -7.10 -9.49
N LEU A 214 16.16 -6.90 -10.45
CA LEU A 214 16.05 -7.75 -11.64
C LEU A 214 17.20 -7.55 -12.64
N ASP A 215 17.77 -6.34 -12.72
CA ASP A 215 18.93 -6.04 -13.56
C ASP A 215 20.27 -6.43 -12.95
N ASP A 216 20.29 -6.68 -11.64
CA ASP A 216 21.50 -7.07 -10.93
C ASP A 216 21.89 -8.51 -11.31
N LYS A 217 22.97 -8.61 -12.10
CA LYS A 217 23.43 -9.88 -12.69
C LYS A 217 24.14 -10.81 -11.69
N GLY A 218 24.33 -10.39 -10.44
CA GLY A 218 25.14 -11.12 -9.46
C GLY A 218 26.63 -11.00 -9.75
#